data_AF-A0AAD7HGQ8-F1
#
_entry.id   AF-A0AAD7HGQ8-F1
#
_cell.length_a   1.000
_cell.length_b   1.000
_cell.length_c   1.000
_cell.angle_alpha   90.00
_cell.angle_beta   90.00
_cell.angle_gamma   90.00
#
_symmetry.space_group_name_H-M   'P 1'
#
loop_
_entity.id
_entity.type
_entity.pdbx_description
1 polymer ?
#
loop_
_entity_poly.entity_id
_entity_poly.type
_entity_poly.pdbx_seq_one_letter_code
_entity_poly.pdbx_strand_id
1 'polypeptide(L)'
;YTALASRKRPERQPGLTASDAAHLIHESVRKRFATGPWSQHLPLHLLTDAYCARDNSVTAKELDDLWSFDSSRGIVPTAKPLDFEPEKSLDFQEWFQAWGRLLELIRTYVSSELEVWLKHYNRILHTPNKLEEWPIWVAYDAEVRRRSCTTALDPSEFQISIWNDLEAKHIARVTIQTVRAEMAKASASSPKLQGSNRYEPYPLPSTSSFRARSTSSFRGNPNRLHITGAGSQPQFRCFICGDTDPSHRSRSCSARKLINGRDTILFSHTPGTSRTDRNGVSYCYSWNGRAGCDKGVNCDHGKHWCSLCGSKDGSHTAQGCPAV
;
A
#
# COMPACT_ATOMS: atom_id res chain seq x y z
N TYR A 1 -35.16 -13.43 76.50
CA TYR A 1 -34.45 -12.45 75.65
C TYR A 1 -33.33 -13.16 74.91
N THR A 2 -33.60 -13.59 73.68
CA THR A 2 -32.62 -14.26 72.81
C THR A 2 -31.85 -13.20 72.04
N ALA A 3 -30.53 -13.14 72.24
CA ALA A 3 -29.66 -12.15 71.61
C ALA A 3 -29.57 -12.39 70.09
N LEU A 4 -29.86 -11.35 69.31
CA LEU A 4 -29.66 -11.32 67.87
C LEU A 4 -28.15 -11.36 67.57
N ALA A 5 -27.66 -12.52 67.13
CA ALA A 5 -26.31 -12.66 66.62
C ALA A 5 -26.14 -11.73 65.40
N SER A 6 -25.32 -10.69 65.57
CA SER A 6 -24.89 -9.80 64.50
C SER A 6 -24.25 -10.63 63.39
N ARG A 7 -24.94 -10.78 62.26
CA ARG A 7 -24.40 -11.42 61.06
C ARG A 7 -23.32 -10.50 60.49
N LYS A 8 -22.08 -10.65 60.96
CA LYS A 8 -20.92 -10.01 60.34
C LYS A 8 -20.68 -10.65 58.98
N ARG A 9 -20.41 -9.80 57.99
CA ARG A 9 -20.04 -10.22 56.62
C ARG A 9 -18.84 -11.18 56.71
N PRO A 10 -18.87 -12.34 56.05
CA PRO A 10 -17.75 -13.28 56.05
C PRO A 10 -16.46 -12.61 55.54
N GLU A 11 -15.35 -13.03 56.12
CA GLU A 11 -14.01 -12.61 55.69
C GLU A 11 -13.77 -13.09 54.26
N ARG A 12 -13.27 -12.18 53.41
CA ARG A 12 -13.02 -12.50 52.00
C ARG A 12 -11.78 -13.39 51.94
N GLN A 13 -11.95 -14.62 51.46
CA GLN A 13 -10.81 -15.46 51.15
C GLN A 13 -10.20 -15.05 49.80
N PRO A 14 -8.87 -14.93 49.70
CA PRO A 14 -8.19 -14.79 48.43
C PRO A 14 -8.54 -15.96 47.52
N GLY A 15 -9.03 -15.67 46.31
CA GLY A 15 -9.31 -16.71 45.32
C GLY A 15 -8.02 -17.37 44.84
N LEU A 16 -8.09 -18.66 44.50
CA LEU A 16 -7.03 -19.36 43.77
C LEU A 16 -6.91 -18.71 42.38
N THR A 17 -5.75 -18.12 42.08
CA THR A 17 -5.41 -17.63 40.74
C THR A 17 -4.99 -18.82 39.88
N ALA A 18 -5.68 -19.03 38.76
CA ALA A 18 -5.20 -19.95 37.73
C ALA A 18 -3.85 -19.43 37.20
N SER A 19 -2.84 -20.28 37.13
CA SER A 19 -1.57 -19.94 36.48
C SER A 19 -1.82 -19.89 34.99
N ASP A 20 -1.95 -18.67 34.47
CA ASP A 20 -2.29 -18.40 33.07
C ASP A 20 -1.06 -18.56 32.16
N ALA A 21 -0.52 -19.77 32.13
CA ALA A 21 0.68 -20.10 31.36
C ALA A 21 0.45 -20.07 29.84
N ALA A 22 -0.82 -20.10 29.39
CA ALA A 22 -1.21 -20.13 27.98
C ALA A 22 -0.99 -18.79 27.25
N HIS A 23 -0.61 -17.74 27.97
CA HIS A 23 -0.57 -16.37 27.48
C HIS A 23 0.77 -15.67 27.73
N LEU A 24 1.81 -16.46 28.06
CA LEU A 24 3.18 -15.98 28.22
C LEU A 24 3.78 -15.61 26.86
N ILE A 25 4.55 -14.53 26.85
CA ILE A 25 5.30 -14.10 25.66
C ILE A 25 6.31 -15.19 25.30
N HIS A 26 6.29 -15.60 24.03
CA HIS A 26 7.19 -16.62 23.52
C HIS A 26 8.66 -16.26 23.79
N GLU A 27 9.46 -17.25 24.22
CA GLU A 27 10.85 -17.06 24.67
C GLU A 27 11.72 -16.38 23.60
N SER A 28 11.55 -16.74 22.33
CA SER A 28 12.32 -16.14 21.24
C SER A 28 12.04 -14.65 21.06
N VAL A 29 10.79 -14.21 21.24
CA VAL A 29 10.43 -12.77 21.21
C VAL A 29 11.09 -12.05 22.38
N ARG A 30 11.02 -12.63 23.59
CA ARG A 30 11.66 -12.04 24.78
C ARG A 30 13.18 -11.92 24.61
N LYS A 31 13.86 -12.99 24.18
CA LYS A 31 15.32 -13.01 23.96
C LYS A 31 15.75 -11.97 22.93
N ARG A 32 14.99 -11.83 21.84
CA ARG A 32 15.27 -10.83 20.79
C ARG A 32 15.14 -9.42 21.33
N PHE A 33 14.02 -9.12 22.00
CA PHE A 33 13.83 -7.80 22.61
C PHE A 33 14.89 -7.50 23.68
N ALA A 34 15.29 -8.49 24.48
CA ALA A 34 16.34 -8.35 25.48
C ALA A 34 17.73 -8.06 24.89
N THR A 35 18.05 -8.67 23.74
CA THR A 35 19.39 -8.55 23.12
C THR A 35 19.58 -7.22 22.39
N GLY A 36 18.50 -6.67 21.83
CA GLY A 36 18.54 -5.40 21.11
C GLY A 36 17.20 -4.70 21.19
N PRO A 37 16.82 -4.13 22.34
CA PRO A 37 15.56 -3.42 22.46
C PRO A 37 15.50 -2.26 21.47
N TRP A 38 14.41 -2.16 20.73
CA TRP A 38 14.20 -1.15 19.68
C TRP A 38 15.25 -1.09 18.57
N SER A 39 16.19 -2.03 18.52
CA SER A 39 17.09 -2.17 17.36
C SER A 39 16.33 -2.57 16.10
N GLN A 40 15.18 -3.20 16.27
CA GLN A 40 14.26 -3.61 15.21
C GLN A 40 12.81 -3.43 15.69
N HIS A 41 11.92 -3.18 14.73
CA HIS A 41 10.49 -3.10 15.00
C HIS A 41 9.97 -4.44 15.52
N LEU A 42 9.30 -4.42 16.66
CA LEU A 42 8.58 -5.56 17.22
C LEU A 42 7.08 -5.43 16.89
N PRO A 43 6.54 -6.22 15.95
CA PRO A 43 5.12 -6.19 15.63
C PRO A 43 4.25 -6.67 16.80
N LEU A 44 3.18 -5.93 17.12
CA LEU A 44 2.26 -6.29 18.20
C LEU A 44 1.47 -7.56 17.96
N HIS A 45 1.27 -7.97 16.71
CA HIS A 45 0.57 -9.22 16.40
C HIS A 45 1.29 -10.44 16.99
N LEU A 46 2.60 -10.34 17.27
CA LEU A 46 3.40 -11.38 17.93
C LEU A 46 3.17 -11.44 19.46
N LEU A 47 2.43 -10.48 20.00
CA LEU A 47 2.13 -10.34 21.43
C LEU A 47 0.63 -10.49 21.72
N THR A 48 -0.19 -10.86 20.72
CA THR A 48 -1.61 -11.13 20.93
C THR A 48 -1.81 -12.48 21.61
N ASP A 49 -2.98 -12.69 22.23
CA ASP A 49 -3.35 -13.97 22.84
C ASP A 49 -3.30 -15.10 21.82
N ALA A 50 -3.82 -14.85 20.61
CA ALA A 50 -3.85 -15.80 19.51
C ALA A 50 -2.44 -16.25 19.10
N TYR A 51 -1.45 -15.36 19.14
CA TYR A 51 -0.07 -15.72 18.83
C TYR A 51 0.61 -16.44 19.99
N CYS A 52 0.46 -15.92 21.21
CA CYS A 52 1.07 -16.51 22.41
C CYS A 52 0.53 -17.91 22.74
N ALA A 53 -0.69 -18.24 22.31
CA ALA A 53 -1.28 -19.57 22.47
C ALA A 53 -0.76 -20.62 21.46
N ARG A 54 0.05 -20.24 20.46
CA ARG A 54 0.58 -21.16 19.44
C ARG A 54 1.76 -21.98 19.98
N ASP A 55 1.94 -23.17 19.43
CA ASP A 55 3.08 -24.03 19.77
C ASP A 55 4.42 -23.38 19.41
N ASN A 56 5.38 -23.50 20.32
CA ASN A 56 6.68 -22.83 20.26
C ASN A 56 7.50 -23.22 19.00
N SER A 57 7.30 -24.44 18.51
CA SER A 57 8.02 -25.00 17.35
C SER A 57 7.66 -24.28 16.03
N VAL A 58 6.39 -23.94 15.85
CA VAL A 58 5.87 -23.24 14.65
C VAL A 58 6.27 -21.77 14.70
N THR A 59 6.16 -21.16 15.88
CA THR A 59 6.51 -19.77 16.17
C THR A 59 8.00 -19.48 15.92
N ALA A 60 8.90 -20.37 16.34
CA ALA A 60 10.33 -20.20 16.11
C ALA A 60 10.70 -20.12 14.62
N LYS A 61 10.07 -20.96 13.79
CA LYS A 61 10.32 -20.98 12.34
C LYS A 61 9.83 -19.71 11.65
N GLU A 62 8.63 -19.23 11.99
CA GLU A 62 8.12 -17.95 11.47
C GLU A 62 9.03 -16.78 11.90
N LEU A 63 9.53 -16.78 13.14
CA LEU A 63 10.40 -15.70 13.63
C LEU A 63 11.80 -15.73 13.01
N ASP A 64 12.32 -16.91 12.68
CA ASP A 64 13.58 -17.04 11.93
C ASP A 64 13.41 -16.57 10.47
N ASP A 65 12.27 -16.84 9.85
CA ASP A 65 11.94 -16.30 8.52
C ASP A 65 11.80 -14.76 8.54
N LEU A 66 11.21 -14.21 9.61
CA LEU A 66 11.06 -12.75 9.82
C LEU A 66 12.39 -12.07 10.17
N TRP A 67 13.33 -12.79 10.78
CA TRP A 67 14.57 -12.22 11.29
C TRP A 67 15.75 -13.21 11.22
N SER A 68 16.56 -13.10 10.16
CA SER A 68 17.77 -13.91 9.97
C SER A 68 18.92 -13.53 10.91
N PHE A 69 19.81 -14.48 11.21
CA PHE A 69 21.00 -14.26 12.01
C PHE A 69 22.25 -14.29 11.12
N ASP A 70 23.04 -13.22 11.08
CA ASP A 70 24.35 -13.15 10.43
C ASP A 70 25.44 -13.33 11.48
N SER A 71 26.23 -14.38 11.35
CA SER A 71 27.32 -14.73 12.28
C SER A 71 28.41 -13.66 12.40
N SER A 72 28.49 -12.71 11.46
CA SER A 72 29.48 -11.63 11.42
C SER A 72 28.96 -10.26 11.88
N ARG A 73 27.63 -10.06 11.88
CA ARG A 73 26.97 -8.76 12.14
C ARG A 73 25.86 -8.82 13.20
N GLY A 74 25.55 -10.00 13.74
CA GLY A 74 24.43 -10.22 14.65
C GLY A 74 23.11 -10.43 13.90
N ILE A 75 21.99 -10.11 14.53
CA ILE A 75 20.65 -10.30 13.93
C ILE A 75 20.49 -9.31 12.76
N VAL A 76 20.30 -9.81 11.54
CA VAL A 76 20.10 -9.00 10.32
C VAL A 76 18.67 -9.25 9.82
N PRO A 77 17.86 -8.20 9.57
CA PRO A 77 16.52 -8.38 9.00
C PRO A 77 16.62 -9.21 7.71
N THR A 78 15.84 -10.29 7.63
CA THR A 78 15.77 -11.07 6.40
C THR A 78 15.31 -10.14 5.28
N ALA A 79 15.87 -10.22 4.08
CA ALA A 79 15.56 -9.34 2.95
C ALA A 79 14.08 -9.39 2.47
N LYS A 80 13.23 -10.17 3.14
CA LYS A 80 11.78 -10.12 2.97
C LYS A 80 11.27 -8.91 3.74
N PRO A 81 10.72 -7.88 3.07
CA PRO A 81 10.01 -6.83 3.78
C PRO A 81 8.95 -7.52 4.65
N LEU A 82 9.06 -7.35 5.97
CA LEU A 82 8.07 -7.83 6.92
C LEU A 82 6.72 -7.35 6.39
N ASP A 83 5.81 -8.28 6.13
CA ASP A 83 4.45 -7.90 5.77
C ASP A 83 3.81 -7.34 7.04
N PHE A 84 3.83 -6.01 7.18
CA PHE A 84 3.31 -5.31 8.34
C PHE A 84 1.78 -5.14 8.28
N GLU A 85 1.13 -5.65 7.22
CA GLU A 85 -0.32 -5.59 7.08
C GLU A 85 -1.09 -6.30 8.21
N PRO A 86 -0.66 -7.45 8.77
CA PRO A 86 -1.37 -8.11 9.87
C PRO A 86 -1.46 -7.25 11.14
N GLU A 87 -0.44 -6.43 11.41
CA GLU A 87 -0.42 -5.54 12.57
C GLU A 87 -1.39 -4.37 12.40
N LYS A 88 -1.58 -3.87 11.17
CA LYS A 88 -2.54 -2.79 10.87
C LYS A 88 -3.99 -3.26 10.86
N SER A 89 -4.21 -4.57 10.92
CA SER A 89 -5.55 -5.17 11.00
C SER A 89 -5.94 -5.62 12.41
N LEU A 90 -5.10 -5.38 13.43
CA LEU A 90 -5.45 -5.72 14.80
C LEU A 90 -6.70 -4.96 15.23
N ASP A 91 -7.62 -5.66 15.89
CA ASP A 91 -8.73 -5.00 16.55
C ASP A 91 -8.28 -4.32 17.86
N PHE A 92 -9.19 -3.56 18.48
CA PHE A 92 -8.88 -2.82 19.70
C PHE A 92 -8.50 -3.74 20.87
N GLN A 93 -9.16 -4.89 20.99
CA GLN A 93 -8.92 -5.83 22.09
C GLN A 93 -7.55 -6.50 21.92
N GLU A 94 -7.24 -6.97 20.72
CA GLU A 94 -5.94 -7.56 20.39
C GLU A 94 -4.81 -6.57 20.62
N TRP A 95 -4.98 -5.32 20.18
CA TRP A 95 -4.02 -4.25 20.43
C TRP A 95 -3.83 -3.98 21.92
N PHE A 96 -4.91 -3.89 22.68
CA PHE A 96 -4.86 -3.60 24.12
C PHE A 96 -4.11 -4.69 24.88
N GLN A 97 -4.40 -5.96 24.59
CA GLN A 97 -3.72 -7.11 25.17
C GLN A 97 -2.22 -7.14 24.80
N ALA A 98 -1.92 -6.96 23.50
CA ALA A 98 -0.56 -6.94 23.00
C ALA A 98 0.28 -5.81 23.62
N TRP A 99 -0.32 -4.63 23.81
CA TRP A 99 0.32 -3.49 24.49
C TRP A 99 0.64 -3.79 25.95
N GLY A 100 -0.26 -4.47 26.67
CA GLY A 100 0.01 -4.89 28.05
C GLY A 100 1.29 -5.74 28.14
N ARG A 101 1.46 -6.68 27.20
CA ARG A 101 2.67 -7.50 27.09
C ARG A 101 3.90 -6.71 26.66
N LEU A 102 3.75 -5.78 25.71
CA LEU A 102 4.85 -4.92 25.27
C LEU A 102 5.36 -4.03 26.42
N LEU A 103 4.46 -3.42 27.20
CA LEU A 103 4.83 -2.59 28.35
C LEU A 103 5.61 -3.38 29.40
N GLU A 104 5.30 -4.67 29.60
CA GLU A 104 6.07 -5.54 30.48
C GLU A 104 7.48 -5.81 29.95
N LEU A 105 7.64 -6.00 28.63
CA LEU A 105 8.96 -6.11 28.00
C LEU A 105 9.76 -4.81 28.17
N ILE A 106 9.14 -3.66 27.93
CA ILE A 106 9.79 -2.35 28.08
C ILE A 106 10.20 -2.15 29.55
N ARG A 107 9.31 -2.40 30.50
CA ARG A 107 9.61 -2.32 31.94
C ARG A 107 10.80 -3.19 32.32
N THR A 108 10.89 -4.39 31.76
CA THR A 108 11.94 -5.37 32.10
C THR A 108 13.29 -5.03 31.48
N TYR A 109 13.33 -4.67 30.19
CA TYR A 109 14.57 -4.56 29.42
C TYR A 109 15.00 -3.12 29.09
N VAL A 110 14.08 -2.15 29.14
CA VAL A 110 14.33 -0.73 28.79
C VAL A 110 13.51 0.20 29.69
N SER A 111 13.62 0.01 31.00
CA SER A 111 12.79 0.70 31.99
C SER A 111 12.84 2.23 31.88
N SER A 112 13.94 2.80 31.38
CA SER A 112 14.10 4.23 31.13
C SER A 112 13.12 4.80 30.11
N GLU A 113 12.60 3.99 29.19
CA GLU A 113 11.64 4.42 28.17
C GLU A 113 10.19 4.15 28.54
N LEU A 114 9.93 3.47 29.66
CA LEU A 114 8.59 3.03 30.04
C LEU A 114 7.59 4.20 30.10
N GLU A 115 7.97 5.31 30.73
CA GLU A 115 7.11 6.49 30.87
C GLU A 115 6.73 7.11 29.53
N VAL A 116 7.68 7.15 28.59
CA VAL A 116 7.48 7.71 27.25
C VAL A 116 6.48 6.86 26.46
N TRP A 117 6.64 5.54 26.50
CA TRP A 117 5.73 4.61 25.84
C TRP A 117 4.36 4.49 26.52
N LEU A 118 4.30 4.63 27.85
CA LEU A 118 3.02 4.71 28.57
C LEU A 118 2.22 5.95 28.15
N LYS A 119 2.86 7.10 27.96
CA LYS A 119 2.18 8.30 27.44
C LYS A 119 1.61 8.07 26.05
N HIS A 120 2.39 7.46 25.15
CA HIS A 120 1.92 7.08 23.81
C HIS A 120 0.71 6.14 23.86
N TYR A 121 0.82 5.06 24.63
CA TYR A 121 -0.26 4.10 24.85
C TYR A 121 -1.54 4.76 25.39
N ASN A 122 -1.41 5.56 26.45
CA ASN A 122 -2.54 6.24 27.08
C ASN A 122 -3.20 7.26 26.14
N ARG A 123 -2.43 7.94 25.29
CA ARG A 123 -2.99 8.81 24.25
C ARG A 123 -3.97 8.04 23.39
N ILE A 124 -3.53 6.94 22.78
CA ILE A 124 -4.38 6.13 21.89
C ILE A 124 -5.57 5.54 22.64
N LEU A 125 -5.34 5.02 23.85
CA LEU A 125 -6.38 4.41 24.69
C LEU A 125 -7.52 5.38 25.02
N HIS A 126 -7.18 6.64 25.30
CA HIS A 126 -8.11 7.65 25.78
C HIS A 126 -8.57 8.65 24.72
N THR A 127 -8.15 8.51 23.45
CA THR A 127 -8.66 9.35 22.36
C THR A 127 -10.19 9.20 22.23
N PRO A 128 -10.95 10.31 22.10
CA PRO A 128 -12.36 10.25 21.71
C PRO A 128 -12.51 9.59 20.32
N ASN A 129 -13.66 8.98 20.06
CA ASN A 129 -13.99 8.34 18.77
C ASN A 129 -12.97 7.29 18.27
N LYS A 130 -12.09 6.77 19.15
CA LYS A 130 -11.04 5.82 18.76
C LYS A 130 -11.54 4.59 18.00
N LEU A 131 -12.79 4.16 18.24
CA LEU A 131 -13.38 3.00 17.58
C LEU A 131 -13.78 3.31 16.13
N GLU A 132 -14.21 4.54 15.84
CA GLU A 132 -14.59 4.97 14.49
C GLU A 132 -13.33 5.12 13.61
N GLU A 133 -12.26 5.65 14.19
CA GLU A 133 -10.98 5.89 13.52
C GLU A 133 -9.93 4.79 13.81
N TRP A 134 -10.37 3.65 14.34
CA TRP A 134 -9.47 2.59 14.81
C TRP A 134 -8.42 2.16 13.76
N PRO A 135 -8.77 1.97 12.47
CA PRO A 135 -7.79 1.61 11.45
C PRO A 135 -6.67 2.64 11.26
N ILE A 136 -6.91 3.91 11.58
CA ILE A 136 -5.90 4.98 11.52
C ILE A 136 -5.03 4.92 12.77
N TRP A 137 -5.64 4.78 13.95
CA TRP A 137 -4.93 4.69 15.24
C TRP A 137 -3.96 3.51 15.32
N VAL A 138 -4.39 2.32 14.90
CA VAL A 138 -3.52 1.13 14.89
C VAL A 138 -2.36 1.27 13.89
N ALA A 139 -2.62 1.91 12.73
CA ALA A 139 -1.58 2.19 11.74
C ALA A 139 -0.59 3.26 12.24
N TYR A 140 -1.09 4.28 12.96
CA TYR A 140 -0.29 5.32 13.59
C TYR A 140 0.63 4.73 14.65
N ASP A 141 0.08 3.88 15.53
CA ASP A 141 0.86 3.17 16.54
C ASP A 141 2.02 2.36 15.93
N ALA A 142 1.71 1.52 14.94
CA ALA A 142 2.69 0.69 14.26
C ALA A 142 3.79 1.53 13.60
N GLU A 143 3.42 2.65 12.97
CA GLU A 143 4.38 3.51 12.29
C GLU A 143 5.28 4.30 13.26
N VAL A 144 4.74 4.75 14.40
CA VAL A 144 5.54 5.39 15.46
C VAL A 144 6.56 4.40 16.00
N ARG A 145 6.14 3.20 16.44
CA ARG A 145 7.07 2.15 16.92
C ARG A 145 8.15 1.80 15.91
N ARG A 146 7.77 1.68 14.63
CA ARG A 146 8.71 1.38 13.55
C ARG A 146 9.74 2.49 13.35
N ARG A 147 9.31 3.76 13.35
CA ARG A 147 10.22 4.90 13.15
C ARG A 147 11.14 5.11 14.35
N SER A 148 10.67 4.89 15.57
CA SER A 148 11.50 4.98 16.78
C SER A 148 12.70 4.05 16.76
N CYS A 149 12.67 2.96 15.98
CA CYS A 149 13.82 2.05 15.83
C CYS A 149 14.97 2.63 14.98
N THR A 150 14.72 3.68 14.19
CA THR A 150 15.69 4.20 13.20
C THR A 150 15.85 5.72 13.24
N THR A 151 14.89 6.43 13.83
CA THR A 151 14.81 7.88 13.86
C THR A 151 14.69 8.33 15.31
N ALA A 152 15.43 9.38 15.69
CA ALA A 152 15.27 10.04 16.97
C ALA A 152 13.92 10.78 16.99
N LEU A 153 12.88 10.07 17.41
CA LEU A 153 11.51 10.54 17.55
C LEU A 153 11.09 10.32 19.00
N ASP A 154 10.31 11.25 19.56
CA ASP A 154 9.73 11.11 20.90
C ASP A 154 8.31 10.52 20.80
N PRO A 155 8.09 9.24 21.15
CA PRO A 155 6.76 8.63 21.13
C PRO A 155 5.77 9.30 22.09
N SER A 156 6.26 9.93 23.16
CA SER A 156 5.40 10.59 24.13
C SER A 156 4.74 11.84 23.58
N GLU A 157 5.16 12.34 22.42
CA GLU A 157 4.56 13.45 21.69
C GLU A 157 3.70 12.97 20.52
N PHE A 158 2.67 13.75 20.17
CA PHE A 158 1.80 13.38 19.05
C PHE A 158 2.45 13.77 17.72
N GLN A 159 2.68 12.77 16.89
CA GLN A 159 3.42 12.91 15.63
C GLN A 159 2.46 13.27 14.50
N ILE A 160 2.03 14.53 14.48
CA ILE A 160 1.00 15.02 13.55
C ILE A 160 1.33 14.78 12.07
N SER A 161 2.61 14.81 11.68
CA SER A 161 3.01 14.51 10.31
C SER A 161 2.76 13.05 9.93
N ILE A 162 3.01 12.13 10.87
CA ILE A 162 2.72 10.70 10.67
C ILE A 162 1.21 10.48 10.57
N TRP A 163 0.46 11.14 11.46
CA TRP A 163 -1.00 11.08 11.46
C TRP A 163 -1.58 11.54 10.11
N ASN A 164 -1.26 12.76 9.67
CA ASN A 164 -1.79 13.34 8.44
C ASN A 164 -1.50 12.47 7.21
N ASP A 165 -0.29 11.90 7.13
CA ASP A 165 0.09 10.98 6.05
C ASP A 165 -0.77 9.71 6.04
N LEU A 166 -1.07 9.16 7.21
CA LEU A 166 -1.88 7.94 7.36
C LEU A 166 -3.36 8.21 7.12
N GLU A 167 -3.88 9.31 7.64
CA GLU A 167 -5.24 9.76 7.42
C GLU A 167 -5.51 9.99 5.92
N ALA A 168 -4.62 10.69 5.22
CA ALA A 168 -4.73 10.89 3.77
C ALA A 168 -4.76 9.56 3.00
N LYS A 169 -3.92 8.60 3.39
CA LYS A 169 -3.91 7.24 2.80
C LYS A 169 -5.21 6.49 3.11
N HIS A 170 -5.74 6.62 4.33
CA HIS A 170 -6.99 6.00 4.74
C HIS A 170 -8.16 6.55 3.94
N ILE A 171 -8.33 7.88 3.88
CA ILE A 171 -9.37 8.55 3.10
C ILE A 171 -9.29 8.13 1.63
N ALA A 172 -8.09 8.10 1.04
CA ALA A 172 -7.90 7.66 -0.34
C ALA A 172 -8.34 6.20 -0.54
N ARG A 173 -8.02 5.31 0.41
CA ARG A 173 -8.42 3.90 0.35
C ARG A 173 -9.94 3.73 0.45
N VAL A 174 -10.57 4.36 1.44
CA VAL A 174 -12.03 4.32 1.63
C VAL A 174 -12.73 4.86 0.38
N THR A 175 -12.29 6.01 -0.14
CA THR A 175 -12.86 6.61 -1.37
C THR A 175 -12.82 5.64 -2.55
N ILE A 176 -11.68 4.98 -2.78
CA ILE A 176 -11.54 3.99 -3.86
C ILE A 176 -12.49 2.80 -3.65
N GLN A 177 -12.61 2.31 -2.41
CA GLN A 177 -13.50 1.20 -2.08
C GLN A 177 -14.97 1.56 -2.31
N THR A 178 -15.39 2.76 -1.87
CA THR A 178 -16.75 3.27 -2.10
C THR A 178 -17.06 3.40 -3.59
N VAL A 179 -16.14 4.01 -4.37
CA VAL A 179 -16.33 4.13 -5.83
C VAL A 179 -16.45 2.76 -6.50
N ARG A 180 -15.61 1.78 -6.11
CA ARG A 180 -15.69 0.41 -6.63
C ARG A 180 -17.01 -0.26 -6.29
N ALA A 181 -17.49 -0.10 -5.05
CA ALA A 181 -18.76 -0.67 -4.62
C ALA A 181 -19.94 -0.08 -5.42
N GLU A 182 -19.95 1.23 -5.66
CA GLU A 182 -20.98 1.88 -6.47
C GLU A 182 -20.93 1.46 -7.95
N MET A 183 -19.73 1.33 -8.53
CA MET A 183 -19.58 0.80 -9.90
C MET A 183 -20.07 -0.65 -10.03
N ALA A 184 -19.85 -1.48 -9.00
CA ALA A 184 -20.35 -2.86 -8.97
C ALA A 184 -21.89 -2.91 -8.91
N LYS A 185 -22.52 -2.04 -8.09
CA LYS A 185 -23.98 -1.92 -8.01
C LYS A 185 -24.60 -1.43 -9.32
N ALA A 186 -23.97 -0.46 -10.00
CA ALA A 186 -24.41 0.05 -11.30
C ALA A 186 -24.32 -1.03 -12.40
N SER A 187 -23.32 -1.91 -12.33
CA SER A 187 -23.16 -3.02 -13.27
C SER A 187 -24.17 -4.15 -13.03
N ALA A 188 -24.58 -4.37 -11.78
CA ALA A 188 -25.58 -5.39 -11.41
C ALA A 188 -27.03 -4.97 -11.71
N SER A 189 -27.30 -3.67 -11.82
CA SER A 189 -28.64 -3.09 -12.07
C SER A 189 -28.95 -2.83 -13.55
N SER A 190 -28.01 -3.11 -14.46
CA SER A 190 -28.32 -3.11 -15.90
C SER A 190 -29.24 -4.30 -16.22
N PRO A 191 -30.49 -4.07 -16.69
CA PRO A 191 -31.36 -5.17 -17.09
C PRO A 191 -30.65 -5.94 -18.20
N LYS A 192 -30.46 -7.25 -17.98
CA LYS A 192 -30.09 -8.17 -19.06
C LYS A 192 -31.17 -8.06 -20.12
N LEU A 193 -30.97 -7.22 -21.12
CA LEU A 193 -31.67 -7.34 -22.39
C LEU A 193 -31.37 -8.76 -22.85
N GLN A 194 -32.37 -9.63 -22.73
CA GLN A 194 -32.41 -10.93 -23.36
C GLN A 194 -32.37 -10.67 -24.86
N GLY A 195 -31.15 -10.47 -25.38
CA GLY A 195 -30.86 -10.47 -26.79
C GLY A 195 -31.15 -11.86 -27.32
N SER A 196 -32.39 -12.06 -27.75
CA SER A 196 -32.81 -13.11 -28.65
C SER A 196 -32.02 -12.98 -29.97
N ASN A 197 -30.77 -13.42 -29.96
CA ASN A 197 -30.01 -13.67 -31.20
C ASN A 197 -30.22 -15.12 -31.60
N ARG A 198 -31.43 -15.36 -32.12
CA ARG A 198 -31.71 -16.49 -33.01
C ARG A 198 -31.08 -16.14 -34.36
N TYR A 199 -29.78 -16.37 -34.51
CA TYR A 199 -29.13 -16.37 -35.81
C TYR A 199 -28.74 -17.81 -36.11
N GLU A 200 -29.53 -18.46 -36.97
CA GLU A 200 -29.23 -19.77 -37.52
C GLU A 200 -27.91 -19.74 -38.31
N PRO A 201 -27.07 -20.79 -38.20
CA PRO A 201 -25.92 -20.96 -39.05
C PRO A 201 -26.36 -21.54 -40.40
N TYR A 202 -26.26 -20.74 -41.47
CA TYR A 202 -26.34 -21.28 -42.83
C TYR A 202 -25.10 -22.12 -43.17
N PRO A 203 -25.25 -23.29 -43.83
CA PRO A 203 -24.13 -24.11 -44.26
C PRO A 203 -23.45 -23.50 -45.51
N LEU A 204 -22.12 -23.36 -45.44
CA LEU A 204 -21.28 -22.98 -46.57
C LEU A 204 -21.05 -24.18 -47.50
N PRO A 205 -21.19 -24.04 -48.83
CA PRO A 205 -20.67 -25.00 -49.79
C PRO A 205 -19.19 -24.76 -50.04
N SER A 206 -18.43 -25.85 -49.97
CA SER A 206 -17.08 -26.00 -50.50
C SER A 206 -17.05 -25.69 -51.99
N THR A 207 -16.14 -24.85 -52.46
CA THR A 207 -15.39 -25.08 -53.72
C THR A 207 -14.22 -24.12 -53.87
N SER A 208 -13.22 -24.65 -54.53
CA SER A 208 -11.83 -24.25 -54.67
C SER A 208 -11.59 -23.06 -55.61
N SER A 209 -10.57 -22.28 -55.24
CA SER A 209 -9.54 -21.65 -56.09
C SER A 209 -9.97 -20.86 -57.34
N PHE A 210 -9.65 -19.56 -57.38
CA PHE A 210 -8.90 -18.95 -58.49
C PHE A 210 -8.30 -17.59 -58.08
N ARG A 211 -7.16 -17.27 -58.70
CA ARG A 211 -6.24 -16.13 -58.49
C ARG A 211 -6.84 -14.78 -58.95
N ALA A 212 -6.44 -13.68 -58.29
CA ALA A 212 -5.54 -12.63 -58.83
C ALA A 212 -5.88 -11.18 -58.40
N ARG A 213 -4.80 -10.45 -58.07
CA ARG A 213 -4.50 -9.01 -58.25
C ARG A 213 -5.15 -7.92 -57.37
N SER A 214 -4.26 -7.38 -56.51
CA SER A 214 -3.81 -5.98 -56.42
C SER A 214 -4.79 -4.87 -55.99
N THR A 215 -4.44 -4.14 -54.92
CA THR A 215 -4.18 -2.68 -54.94
C THR A 215 -3.51 -2.19 -53.65
N SER A 216 -2.49 -1.36 -53.85
CA SER A 216 -1.74 -0.44 -52.97
C SER A 216 -2.52 0.13 -51.76
N SER A 217 -1.96 0.32 -50.55
CA SER A 217 -0.88 1.26 -50.24
C SER A 217 -0.37 1.07 -48.80
N PHE A 218 0.88 0.66 -48.61
CA PHE A 218 1.60 0.82 -47.34
C PHE A 218 3.04 1.26 -47.66
N ARG A 219 3.32 2.56 -47.54
CA ARG A 219 4.70 3.06 -47.46
C ARG A 219 5.15 2.93 -46.01
N GLY A 220 5.65 1.75 -45.66
CA GLY A 220 6.68 1.65 -44.62
C GLY A 220 8.00 2.06 -45.27
N ASN A 221 8.65 3.10 -44.74
CA ASN A 221 10.02 3.39 -45.12
C ASN A 221 10.94 2.75 -44.06
N PRO A 222 11.77 1.76 -44.42
CA PRO A 222 12.77 1.22 -43.55
C PRO A 222 14.04 2.04 -43.74
N ASN A 223 14.26 3.06 -42.92
CA ASN A 223 15.62 3.52 -42.73
C ASN A 223 15.93 3.69 -41.26
N ARG A 224 16.97 2.95 -40.91
CA ARG A 224 17.43 2.48 -39.62
C ARG A 224 18.67 3.29 -39.31
N LEU A 225 18.66 4.01 -38.20
CA LEU A 225 19.86 4.30 -37.41
C LEU A 225 19.53 3.72 -36.03
N HIS A 226 19.84 2.45 -35.74
CA HIS A 226 21.15 1.99 -35.27
C HIS A 226 21.77 2.96 -34.26
N ILE A 227 21.25 2.91 -33.04
CA ILE A 227 22.09 3.05 -31.84
C ILE A 227 22.13 1.66 -31.20
N THR A 228 23.27 1.02 -31.41
CA THR A 228 23.66 -0.27 -30.85
C THR A 228 23.97 -0.11 -29.36
N GLY A 229 23.18 -0.78 -28.52
CA GLY A 229 23.45 -1.02 -27.11
C GLY A 229 22.63 -2.22 -26.68
N ALA A 230 23.29 -3.30 -26.28
CA ALA A 230 22.69 -4.61 -26.03
C ALA A 230 21.62 -4.60 -24.92
N GLY A 231 20.51 -5.33 -25.12
CA GLY A 231 19.84 -6.02 -24.02
C GLY A 231 18.40 -5.65 -23.62
N SER A 232 17.78 -4.57 -24.08
CA SER A 232 16.39 -4.27 -23.70
C SER A 232 15.60 -3.55 -24.79
N GLN A 233 14.48 -4.13 -25.22
CA GLN A 233 13.45 -3.39 -25.95
C GLN A 233 13.10 -2.13 -25.13
N PRO A 234 13.12 -0.92 -25.70
CA PRO A 234 12.78 0.29 -24.94
C PRO A 234 11.33 0.18 -24.51
N GLN A 235 11.09 -0.05 -23.22
CA GLN A 235 9.78 -0.19 -22.62
C GLN A 235 8.98 1.07 -22.94
N PHE A 236 7.94 0.91 -23.78
CA PHE A 236 7.04 2.00 -24.08
C PHE A 236 6.29 2.34 -22.80
N ARG A 237 6.33 3.62 -22.41
CA ARG A 237 5.64 4.10 -21.23
C ARG A 237 4.45 4.95 -21.64
N CYS A 238 3.32 4.76 -20.97
CA CYS A 238 2.19 5.63 -21.16
C CYS A 238 2.52 7.02 -20.63
N PHE A 239 2.49 8.04 -21.49
CA PHE A 239 2.83 9.41 -21.08
C PHE A 239 1.76 10.09 -20.22
N ILE A 240 0.68 9.39 -19.88
CA ILE A 240 -0.40 9.91 -19.02
C ILE A 240 -0.22 9.43 -17.60
N CYS A 241 -0.12 8.11 -17.38
CA CYS A 241 0.03 7.51 -16.05
C CYS A 241 1.45 7.02 -15.75
N GLY A 242 2.30 6.89 -16.75
CA GLY A 242 3.64 6.32 -16.58
C GLY A 242 3.69 4.79 -16.56
N ASP A 243 2.59 4.09 -16.83
CA ASP A 243 2.55 2.62 -16.88
C ASP A 243 3.36 2.08 -18.07
N THR A 244 4.08 0.98 -17.85
CA THR A 244 4.92 0.30 -18.83
C THR A 244 4.28 -0.96 -19.42
N ASP A 245 3.05 -1.30 -19.02
CA ASP A 245 2.31 -2.43 -19.60
C ASP A 245 2.14 -2.26 -21.12
N PRO A 246 2.62 -3.19 -21.96
CA PRO A 246 2.48 -3.14 -23.41
C PRO A 246 1.02 -3.13 -23.92
N SER A 247 0.08 -3.66 -23.14
CA SER A 247 -1.34 -3.65 -23.45
C SER A 247 -1.99 -2.28 -23.21
N HIS A 248 -1.33 -1.42 -22.44
CA HIS A 248 -1.85 -0.12 -22.03
C HIS A 248 -1.42 1.00 -23.00
N ARG A 249 -2.39 1.58 -23.72
CA ARG A 249 -2.15 2.70 -24.66
C ARG A 249 -2.57 4.03 -24.06
N SER A 250 -1.73 5.06 -24.25
CA SER A 250 -2.03 6.42 -23.76
C SER A 250 -3.32 7.02 -24.31
N ARG A 251 -3.73 6.66 -25.55
CA ARG A 251 -5.00 7.12 -26.12
C ARG A 251 -6.23 6.63 -25.33
N SER A 252 -6.15 5.44 -24.73
CA SER A 252 -7.22 4.82 -23.95
C SER A 252 -6.99 4.91 -22.44
N CYS A 253 -5.94 5.58 -21.98
CA CYS A 253 -5.59 5.66 -20.56
C CYS A 253 -6.52 6.60 -19.79
N SER A 254 -7.45 6.09 -18.98
CA SER A 254 -8.35 6.92 -18.15
C SER A 254 -7.82 7.20 -16.74
N ALA A 255 -6.53 6.93 -16.50
CA ALA A 255 -5.92 7.10 -15.18
C ALA A 255 -5.96 8.56 -14.72
N ARG A 256 -6.29 8.76 -13.44
CA ARG A 256 -6.23 10.06 -12.75
C ARG A 256 -4.97 10.22 -11.90
N LYS A 257 -4.20 9.14 -11.73
CA LYS A 257 -2.94 9.11 -10.99
C LYS A 257 -1.84 8.44 -11.83
N LEU A 258 -0.61 8.89 -11.62
CA LEU A 258 0.62 8.28 -12.09
C LEU A 258 0.90 6.97 -11.32
N ILE A 259 1.78 6.13 -11.84
CA ILE A 259 2.20 4.87 -11.17
C ILE A 259 2.85 5.13 -9.80
N ASN A 260 3.44 6.31 -9.58
CA ASN A 260 4.01 6.72 -8.30
C ASN A 260 2.97 7.31 -7.31
N GLY A 261 1.67 7.30 -7.67
CA GLY A 261 0.57 7.77 -6.83
C GLY A 261 0.26 9.27 -6.90
N ARG A 262 1.07 10.08 -7.61
CA ARG A 262 0.77 11.51 -7.85
C ARG A 262 -0.38 11.67 -8.84
N ASP A 263 -1.09 12.79 -8.81
CA ASP A 263 -2.14 13.06 -9.81
C ASP A 263 -1.53 13.19 -11.21
N THR A 264 -2.23 12.68 -12.23
CA THR A 264 -1.86 12.94 -13.62
C THR A 264 -1.98 14.42 -13.92
N ILE A 265 -1.08 14.97 -14.72
CA ILE A 265 -1.16 16.39 -15.10
C ILE A 265 -2.16 16.60 -16.23
N LEU A 266 -2.32 15.61 -17.11
CA LEU A 266 -3.21 15.65 -18.27
C LEU A 266 -4.58 15.04 -17.98
N PHE A 267 -5.64 15.76 -18.33
CA PHE A 267 -7.03 15.34 -18.17
C PHE A 267 -7.79 15.44 -19.50
N SER A 268 -8.84 14.63 -19.65
CA SER A 268 -9.78 14.69 -20.78
C SER A 268 -11.11 15.21 -20.26
N HIS A 269 -11.57 16.37 -20.75
CA HIS A 269 -12.90 16.88 -20.38
C HIS A 269 -14.03 16.09 -21.05
N THR A 270 -13.75 15.49 -22.22
CA THR A 270 -14.70 14.66 -22.95
C THR A 270 -13.96 13.48 -23.60
N PRO A 271 -14.53 12.27 -23.67
CA PRO A 271 -13.92 11.16 -24.40
C PRO A 271 -13.64 11.55 -25.86
N GLY A 272 -12.40 11.35 -26.32
CA GLY A 272 -11.98 11.66 -27.69
C GLY A 272 -11.47 13.09 -27.94
N THR A 273 -11.47 13.96 -26.92
CA THR A 273 -10.88 15.31 -27.02
C THR A 273 -9.40 15.32 -26.65
N SER A 274 -8.66 16.33 -27.13
CA SER A 274 -7.26 16.57 -26.77
C SER A 274 -7.12 16.76 -25.27
N ARG A 275 -6.15 16.07 -24.66
CA ARG A 275 -5.91 16.23 -23.22
C ARG A 275 -5.13 17.49 -22.92
N THR A 276 -5.58 18.17 -21.90
CA THR A 276 -5.01 19.43 -21.42
C THR A 276 -4.71 19.32 -19.93
N ASP A 277 -3.81 20.16 -19.45
CA ASP A 277 -3.58 20.29 -18.02
C ASP A 277 -4.67 21.12 -17.32
N ARG A 278 -4.56 21.28 -15.99
CA ARG A 278 -5.52 22.08 -15.20
C ARG A 278 -5.64 23.53 -15.67
N ASN A 279 -4.68 24.05 -16.42
CA ASN A 279 -4.67 25.41 -16.97
C ASN A 279 -5.15 25.44 -18.43
N GLY A 280 -5.66 24.32 -18.96
CA GLY A 280 -6.09 24.20 -20.35
C GLY A 280 -4.95 24.10 -21.36
N VAL A 281 -3.70 23.88 -20.91
CA VAL A 281 -2.55 23.79 -21.82
C VAL A 281 -2.47 22.40 -22.44
N SER A 282 -2.37 22.33 -23.78
CA SER A 282 -2.13 21.09 -24.50
C SER A 282 -0.64 20.78 -24.62
N TYR A 283 -0.31 19.50 -24.49
CA TYR A 283 1.06 19.00 -24.52
C TYR A 283 1.23 18.24 -25.83
N CYS A 284 2.36 18.45 -26.50
CA CYS A 284 2.64 17.75 -27.75
C CYS A 284 2.76 16.25 -27.49
N TYR A 285 1.88 15.48 -28.12
CA TYR A 285 1.84 14.02 -28.01
C TYR A 285 3.05 13.37 -28.66
N SER A 286 3.51 13.90 -29.80
CA SER A 286 4.69 13.40 -30.51
C SER A 286 5.97 13.60 -29.72
N TRP A 287 6.07 14.73 -28.99
CA TRP A 287 7.16 15.01 -28.06
C TRP A 287 7.17 14.04 -26.87
N ASN A 288 6.01 13.83 -26.23
CA ASN A 288 5.91 12.93 -25.06
C ASN A 288 5.89 11.43 -25.43
N GLY A 289 5.71 11.12 -26.72
CA GLY A 289 5.67 9.79 -27.28
C GLY A 289 7.04 9.31 -27.79
N ARG A 290 7.01 8.37 -28.75
CA ARG A 290 8.21 7.67 -29.24
C ARG A 290 8.95 8.40 -30.37
N ALA A 291 8.32 9.35 -31.06
CA ALA A 291 8.94 10.19 -32.08
C ALA A 291 7.97 11.26 -32.60
N GLY A 292 8.52 12.40 -33.02
CA GLY A 292 7.88 13.26 -34.03
C GLY A 292 8.06 14.76 -33.86
N CYS A 293 8.62 15.24 -32.75
CA CYS A 293 8.96 16.66 -32.59
C CYS A 293 10.31 16.82 -31.91
N ASP A 294 11.13 17.74 -32.42
CA ASP A 294 12.43 18.07 -31.86
C ASP A 294 12.32 19.14 -30.77
N LYS A 295 13.29 19.14 -29.84
CA LYS A 295 13.36 20.12 -28.75
C LYS A 295 13.49 21.53 -29.34
N GLY A 296 12.74 22.48 -28.77
CA GLY A 296 12.86 23.91 -29.12
C GLY A 296 12.16 24.31 -30.43
N VAL A 297 11.50 23.39 -31.12
CA VAL A 297 10.66 23.72 -32.27
C VAL A 297 9.28 24.19 -31.79
N ASN A 298 8.79 25.30 -32.32
CA ASN A 298 7.40 25.70 -32.13
C ASN A 298 6.50 24.63 -32.76
N CYS A 299 5.72 23.95 -31.94
CA CYS A 299 4.84 22.87 -32.37
C CYS A 299 3.38 23.32 -32.33
N ASP A 300 2.70 23.16 -33.46
CA ASP A 300 1.26 23.47 -33.59
C ASP A 300 0.38 22.48 -32.80
N HIS A 301 0.94 21.37 -32.35
CA HIS A 301 0.25 20.32 -31.60
C HIS A 301 0.38 20.45 -30.07
N GLY A 302 0.98 21.53 -29.57
CA GLY A 302 1.05 21.85 -28.14
C GLY A 302 2.47 22.05 -27.62
N LYS A 303 2.59 22.26 -26.31
CA LYS A 303 3.88 22.56 -25.66
C LYS A 303 4.75 21.31 -25.51
N HIS A 304 6.06 21.47 -25.69
CA HIS A 304 7.08 20.43 -25.46
C HIS A 304 7.46 20.33 -23.98
N TRP A 305 6.46 20.03 -23.15
CA TRP A 305 6.64 19.85 -21.71
C TRP A 305 6.46 18.38 -21.36
N CYS A 306 7.12 17.93 -20.30
CA CYS A 306 6.96 16.56 -19.84
C CYS A 306 5.58 16.38 -19.19
N SER A 307 4.76 15.49 -19.73
CA SER A 307 3.38 15.27 -19.24
C SER A 307 3.31 14.50 -17.91
N LEU A 308 4.42 13.91 -17.46
CA LEU A 308 4.48 13.14 -16.21
C LEU A 308 4.88 14.00 -15.01
N CYS A 309 5.88 14.85 -15.14
CA CYS A 309 6.35 15.72 -14.05
C CYS A 309 5.99 17.20 -14.22
N GLY A 310 5.53 17.60 -15.41
CA GLY A 310 5.19 18.98 -15.72
C GLY A 310 6.39 19.86 -16.05
N SER A 311 7.60 19.28 -16.18
CA SER A 311 8.80 20.05 -16.47
C SER A 311 8.69 20.79 -17.79
N LYS A 312 8.99 22.08 -17.76
CA LYS A 312 8.91 23.02 -18.89
C LYS A 312 10.26 23.30 -19.56
N ASP A 313 11.33 22.74 -19.00
CA ASP A 313 12.71 22.92 -19.47
C ASP A 313 13.00 22.21 -20.82
N GLY A 314 12.07 21.35 -21.27
CA GLY A 314 12.23 20.51 -22.44
C GLY A 314 13.47 19.61 -22.36
N SER A 315 13.99 19.32 -21.17
CA SER A 315 15.19 18.48 -20.99
C SER A 315 14.89 17.01 -21.28
N HIS A 316 13.63 16.59 -21.11
CA HIS A 316 13.20 15.22 -21.29
C HIS A 316 11.75 15.13 -21.77
N THR A 317 11.42 13.97 -22.33
CA THR A 317 10.06 13.58 -22.69
C THR A 317 9.46 12.71 -21.57
N ALA A 318 8.16 12.42 -21.64
CA ALA A 318 7.55 11.46 -20.73
C ALA A 318 8.19 10.06 -20.78
N GLN A 319 8.80 9.67 -21.91
CA GLN A 319 9.49 8.37 -22.02
C GLN A 319 10.81 8.33 -21.21
N GLY A 320 11.41 9.50 -20.96
CA GLY A 320 12.65 9.65 -20.18
C GLY A 320 12.45 10.38 -18.85
N CYS A 321 11.22 10.43 -18.33
CA CYS A 321 10.93 11.16 -17.11
C CYS A 321 11.50 10.44 -15.87
N PRO A 322 12.37 11.07 -15.08
CA PRO A 322 12.95 10.46 -13.88
C PRO A 322 12.00 10.46 -12.68
N ALA A 323 10.91 11.23 -12.75
CA ALA A 323 9.99 11.43 -11.63
C ALA A 323 8.98 10.29 -11.45
N VAL A 324 9.01 9.26 -12.31
CA VAL A 324 7.99 8.21 -12.40
C VAL A 324 8.63 6.84 -12.46
#